data_AF-A0A7X6YL98-F1
#
_entry.id   AF-A0A7X6YL98-F1
#
_cell.length_a   1.000
_cell.length_b   1.000
_cell.length_c   1.000
_cell.angle_alpha   90.00
_cell.angle_beta   90.00
_cell.angle_gamma   90.00
#
_symmetry.space_group_name_H-M   'P 1'
#
loop_
_entity.id
_entity.type
_entity.pdbx_description
1 polymer ?
#
loop_
_entity_poly.entity_id
_entity_poly.type
_entity_poly.pdbx_seq_one_letter_code
_entity_poly.pdbx_strand_id
1 'polypeptide(L)'
;MRDKMRTFKQLEKTMQKKEFDEFAIRITEVYATSSIEYTQKKIAIDNNVTANTIRKLMDYTIIIALIPLALAQKVLNKSIESQRNKVKDSGYNSILHHRELLKKREEYLTYSYLPSKVKEIANDISSSDKPLSSFKDKYNLESDEITKRILKRAIEENIVSDEVMERLFSRSLKIKNTEYARKYFDFLRYERKINNK
;
A
#
# COMPACT_ATOMS: atom_id res chain seq x y z
N MET A 1 -18.70 -23.50 28.44
CA MET A 1 -19.04 -22.27 27.70
C MET A 1 -17.92 -22.02 26.69
N ARG A 2 -18.19 -21.75 25.40
CA ARG A 2 -17.12 -21.30 24.50
C ARG A 2 -16.86 -19.83 24.84
N ASP A 3 -15.63 -19.50 25.20
CA ASP A 3 -15.24 -18.11 25.40
C ASP A 3 -15.62 -17.28 24.16
N LYS A 4 -16.09 -16.05 24.40
CA LYS A 4 -16.48 -15.15 23.32
C LYS A 4 -15.23 -14.76 22.54
N MET A 5 -15.13 -15.28 21.30
CA MET A 5 -14.03 -14.99 20.40
C MET A 5 -13.83 -13.48 20.20
N ARG A 6 -12.58 -13.03 20.26
CA ARG A 6 -12.21 -11.61 20.15
C ARG A 6 -12.35 -11.11 18.71
N THR A 7 -12.71 -9.84 18.58
CA THR A 7 -12.83 -9.11 17.29
C THR A 7 -11.63 -8.19 17.07
N PHE A 8 -11.38 -7.82 15.80
CA PHE A 8 -10.32 -6.86 15.45
C PHE A 8 -10.35 -5.58 16.29
N LYS A 9 -11.53 -4.94 16.43
CA LYS A 9 -11.69 -3.72 17.23
C LYS A 9 -11.41 -3.95 18.72
N GLN A 10 -11.66 -5.15 19.24
CA GLN A 10 -11.32 -5.46 20.63
C GLN A 10 -9.82 -5.60 20.77
N LEU A 11 -9.15 -6.35 19.88
CA LEU A 11 -7.69 -6.48 19.89
C LEU A 11 -7.01 -5.12 19.79
N GLU A 12 -7.42 -4.27 18.86
CA GLU A 12 -6.90 -2.91 18.67
C GLU A 12 -7.07 -2.01 19.92
N LYS A 13 -8.14 -2.23 20.70
CA LYS A 13 -8.39 -1.47 21.94
C LYS A 13 -7.64 -2.02 23.15
N THR A 14 -7.39 -3.33 23.20
CA THR A 14 -6.85 -4.00 24.39
C THR A 14 -5.36 -4.25 24.33
N MET A 15 -4.77 -4.30 23.14
CA MET A 15 -3.33 -4.52 22.94
C MET A 15 -2.62 -3.18 22.76
N GLN A 16 -1.36 -3.11 23.19
CA GLN A 16 -0.51 -1.99 22.78
C GLN A 16 -0.21 -2.08 21.28
N LYS A 17 0.04 -0.94 20.62
CA LYS A 17 0.26 -0.89 19.17
C LYS A 17 1.31 -1.90 18.68
N LYS A 18 2.46 -1.96 19.36
CA LYS A 18 3.54 -2.89 19.03
C LYS A 18 3.11 -4.35 19.14
N GLU A 19 2.45 -4.71 20.25
CA GLU A 19 1.92 -6.06 20.47
C GLU A 19 0.87 -6.43 19.42
N PHE A 20 -0.01 -5.49 19.07
CA PHE A 20 -1.01 -5.68 18.03
C PHE A 20 -0.37 -5.93 16.66
N ASP A 21 0.67 -5.18 16.31
CA ASP A 21 1.41 -5.33 15.05
C ASP A 21 2.12 -6.69 14.98
N GLU A 22 2.84 -7.06 16.04
CA GLU A 22 3.50 -8.36 16.15
C GLU A 22 2.50 -9.52 16.07
N PHE A 23 1.34 -9.37 16.72
CA PHE A 23 0.25 -10.34 16.61
C PHE A 23 -0.25 -10.45 15.16
N ALA A 24 -0.52 -9.33 14.50
CA ALA A 24 -1.01 -9.31 13.13
C ALA A 24 -0.01 -9.91 12.14
N ILE A 25 1.29 -9.60 12.30
CA ILE A 25 2.39 -10.17 11.51
C ILE A 25 2.41 -11.69 11.67
N ARG A 26 2.46 -12.18 12.91
CA ARG A 26 2.50 -13.63 13.20
C ARG A 26 1.32 -14.36 12.58
N ILE A 27 0.09 -13.83 12.73
CA ILE A 27 -1.11 -14.42 12.12
C ILE A 27 -0.98 -14.50 10.59
N THR A 28 -0.46 -13.45 9.98
CA THR A 28 -0.31 -13.35 8.53
C THR A 28 0.75 -14.31 8.01
N GLU A 29 1.89 -14.40 8.69
CA GLU A 29 2.97 -15.36 8.40
C GLU A 29 2.48 -16.80 8.51
N VAL A 30 1.84 -17.14 9.64
CA VAL A 30 1.28 -18.47 9.87
C VAL A 30 0.28 -18.83 8.78
N TYR A 31 -0.61 -17.92 8.38
CA TYR A 31 -1.50 -18.18 7.26
C TYR A 31 -0.72 -18.43 5.98
N ALA A 32 0.21 -17.54 5.62
CA ALA A 32 0.94 -17.58 4.36
C ALA A 32 1.85 -18.81 4.17
N THR A 33 2.39 -19.38 5.25
CA THR A 33 3.39 -20.46 5.19
C THR A 33 2.86 -21.84 5.54
N SER A 34 1.70 -21.93 6.19
CA SER A 34 1.10 -23.21 6.55
C SER A 34 0.44 -23.91 5.35
N SER A 35 0.16 -25.20 5.51
CA SER A 35 -0.55 -26.00 4.51
C SER A 35 -1.94 -25.42 4.19
N ILE A 36 -2.49 -25.81 3.04
CA ILE A 36 -3.79 -25.32 2.58
C ILE A 36 -4.95 -25.73 3.50
N GLU A 37 -4.82 -26.86 4.19
CA GLU A 37 -5.78 -27.37 5.18
C GLU A 37 -5.80 -26.52 6.46
N TYR A 38 -4.74 -25.74 6.71
CA TYR A 38 -4.68 -24.79 7.81
C TYR A 38 -5.32 -23.45 7.41
N THR A 39 -6.65 -23.49 7.39
CA THR A 39 -7.50 -22.37 6.94
C THR A 39 -7.57 -21.23 7.96
N GLN A 40 -8.04 -20.05 7.52
CA GLN A 40 -8.34 -18.92 8.41
C GLN A 40 -9.24 -19.30 9.60
N LYS A 41 -10.14 -20.28 9.42
CA LYS A 41 -11.02 -20.75 10.50
C LYS A 41 -10.24 -21.51 11.58
N LYS A 42 -9.25 -22.34 11.20
CA LYS A 42 -8.41 -23.05 12.17
C LYS A 42 -7.56 -22.06 12.97
N ILE A 43 -6.87 -21.16 12.26
CA ILE A 43 -6.08 -20.07 12.88
C ILE A 43 -6.94 -19.25 13.85
N ALA A 44 -8.18 -18.94 13.48
CA ALA A 44 -9.10 -18.19 14.31
C ALA A 44 -9.42 -18.91 15.64
N ILE A 45 -9.68 -20.23 15.57
CA ILE A 45 -9.92 -21.06 16.75
C ILE A 45 -8.67 -21.09 17.64
N ASP A 46 -7.50 -21.36 17.06
CA ASP A 46 -6.24 -21.50 17.80
C ASP A 46 -5.79 -20.20 18.49
N ASN A 47 -6.30 -19.05 18.01
CA ASN A 47 -5.98 -17.74 18.57
C ASN A 47 -7.14 -17.10 19.35
N ASN A 48 -8.25 -17.81 19.56
CA ASN A 48 -9.46 -17.30 20.21
C ASN A 48 -9.94 -15.95 19.63
N VAL A 49 -10.05 -15.88 18.31
CA VAL A 49 -10.54 -14.74 17.53
C VAL A 49 -11.55 -15.19 16.49
N THR A 50 -12.28 -14.27 15.89
CA THR A 50 -13.19 -14.62 14.78
C THR A 50 -12.44 -14.77 13.45
N ALA A 51 -12.94 -15.61 12.53
CA ALA A 51 -12.34 -15.75 11.19
C ALA A 51 -12.27 -14.42 10.41
N ASN A 52 -13.27 -13.56 10.59
CA ASN A 52 -13.25 -12.20 10.02
C ASN A 52 -12.12 -11.34 10.62
N THR A 53 -11.73 -11.59 11.87
CA THR A 53 -10.58 -10.91 12.50
C THR A 53 -9.27 -11.37 11.87
N ILE A 54 -9.10 -12.66 11.60
CA ILE A 54 -7.94 -13.16 10.85
C ILE A 54 -7.80 -12.47 9.50
N ARG A 55 -8.89 -12.40 8.72
CA ARG A 55 -8.89 -11.67 7.45
C ARG A 55 -8.48 -10.20 7.61
N LYS A 56 -9.07 -9.49 8.57
CA LYS A 56 -8.74 -8.08 8.82
C LYS A 56 -7.29 -7.86 9.28
N LEU A 57 -6.71 -8.77 10.06
CA LEU A 57 -5.30 -8.70 10.46
C LEU A 57 -4.37 -8.87 9.26
N MET A 58 -4.70 -9.76 8.33
CA MET A 58 -3.93 -9.90 7.08
C MET A 58 -4.10 -8.67 6.16
N ASP A 59 -5.33 -8.16 6.00
CA ASP A 59 -5.57 -6.94 5.24
C ASP A 59 -4.76 -5.76 5.84
N TYR A 60 -4.76 -5.66 7.17
CA TYR A 60 -4.01 -4.65 7.92
C TYR A 60 -2.51 -4.71 7.66
N THR A 61 -1.87 -5.87 7.85
CA THR A 61 -0.42 -6.03 7.67
C THR A 61 0.04 -5.73 6.24
N ILE A 62 -0.79 -6.06 5.24
CA ILE A 62 -0.53 -5.75 3.84
C ILE A 62 -0.60 -4.24 3.61
N ILE A 63 -1.69 -3.59 4.06
CA ILE A 63 -1.93 -2.16 3.84
C ILE A 63 -0.88 -1.30 4.53
N ILE A 64 -0.61 -1.52 5.82
CA ILE A 64 0.30 -0.65 6.58
C ILE A 64 1.77 -1.09 6.48
N ALA A 65 2.10 -1.86 5.46
CA ALA A 65 3.45 -2.28 5.13
C ALA A 65 4.23 -3.01 6.24
N LEU A 66 3.55 -3.74 7.13
CA LEU A 66 4.20 -4.53 8.19
C LEU A 66 4.87 -5.80 7.67
N ILE A 67 4.47 -6.28 6.50
CA ILE A 67 5.05 -7.46 5.85
C ILE A 67 5.58 -7.12 4.45
N PRO A 68 6.58 -7.86 3.96
CA PRO A 68 7.11 -7.66 2.60
C PRO A 68 6.11 -8.11 1.53
N LEU A 69 6.19 -7.53 0.33
CA LEU A 69 5.34 -7.88 -0.83
C LEU A 69 5.42 -9.38 -1.17
N ALA A 70 6.58 -10.01 -1.01
CA ALA A 70 6.73 -11.45 -1.23
C ALA A 70 5.83 -12.29 -0.31
N LEU A 71 5.66 -11.87 0.95
CA LEU A 71 4.75 -12.54 1.88
C LEU A 71 3.29 -12.22 1.54
N ALA A 72 2.99 -10.98 1.16
CA ALA A 72 1.65 -10.60 0.69
C ALA A 72 1.22 -11.43 -0.54
N GLN A 73 2.14 -11.72 -1.46
CA GLN A 73 1.89 -12.59 -2.61
C GLN A 73 1.61 -14.05 -2.19
N LYS A 74 2.30 -14.57 -1.17
CA LYS A 74 2.00 -15.90 -0.61
C LYS A 74 0.58 -15.96 -0.02
N VAL A 75 0.15 -14.91 0.68
CA VAL A 75 -1.23 -14.78 1.19
C VAL A 75 -2.25 -14.85 0.05
N LEU A 76 -2.02 -14.12 -1.06
CA LEU A 76 -2.88 -14.17 -2.25
C LEU A 76 -2.92 -15.58 -2.86
N ASN A 77 -1.75 -16.18 -3.10
CA ASN A 77 -1.65 -17.50 -3.73
C ASN A 77 -2.43 -18.55 -2.93
N LYS A 78 -2.23 -18.58 -1.61
CA LYS A 78 -2.98 -19.48 -0.73
C LYS A 78 -4.48 -19.19 -0.71
N SER A 79 -4.89 -17.91 -0.76
CA SER A 79 -6.30 -17.54 -0.84
C SER A 79 -6.96 -18.05 -2.13
N ILE A 80 -6.27 -17.93 -3.27
CA ILE A 80 -6.73 -18.43 -4.56
C ILE A 80 -6.87 -19.96 -4.51
N GLU A 81 -5.83 -20.65 -4.07
CA GLU A 81 -5.81 -22.11 -3.99
C GLU A 81 -6.90 -22.63 -3.05
N SER A 82 -7.10 -21.98 -1.90
CA SER A 82 -8.18 -22.31 -0.95
C SER A 82 -9.58 -22.12 -1.53
N GLN A 83 -9.78 -21.15 -2.42
CA GLN A 83 -11.04 -20.98 -3.14
C GLN A 83 -11.21 -22.07 -4.19
N ARG A 84 -10.15 -22.34 -4.96
CA ARG A 84 -10.15 -23.37 -6.02
C ARG A 84 -10.44 -24.77 -5.50
N ASN A 85 -9.98 -25.10 -4.29
CA ASN A 85 -10.32 -26.36 -3.62
C ASN A 85 -11.80 -26.53 -3.32
N LYS A 86 -12.59 -25.44 -3.31
CA LYS A 86 -14.05 -25.48 -3.08
C LYS A 86 -14.83 -25.39 -4.37
N VAL A 87 -14.37 -24.53 -5.29
CA VAL A 87 -15.04 -24.25 -6.56
C VAL A 87 -13.96 -24.15 -7.63
N LYS A 88 -13.99 -25.04 -8.62
CA LYS A 88 -13.07 -25.03 -9.75
C LYS A 88 -13.09 -23.67 -10.45
N ASP A 89 -11.92 -23.19 -10.87
CA ASP A 89 -11.73 -21.89 -11.55
C ASP A 89 -12.13 -20.63 -10.76
N SER A 90 -12.39 -20.76 -9.45
CA SER A 90 -12.52 -19.61 -8.56
C SER A 90 -11.16 -18.95 -8.24
N GLY A 91 -11.19 -17.80 -7.56
CA GLY A 91 -9.98 -17.04 -7.21
C GLY A 91 -9.99 -15.58 -7.68
N TYR A 92 -10.82 -15.24 -8.67
CA TYR A 92 -10.88 -13.87 -9.22
C TYR A 92 -11.14 -12.80 -8.16
N ASN A 93 -12.07 -13.05 -7.24
CA ASN A 93 -12.35 -12.14 -6.12
C ASN A 93 -11.15 -11.97 -5.17
N SER A 94 -10.33 -13.02 -4.98
CA SER A 94 -9.09 -12.88 -4.19
C SER A 94 -8.10 -11.96 -4.88
N ILE A 95 -7.98 -12.04 -6.21
CA ILE A 95 -7.11 -11.17 -7.02
C ILE A 95 -7.58 -9.72 -6.93
N LEU A 96 -8.88 -9.47 -7.11
CA LEU A 96 -9.45 -8.13 -7.00
C LEU A 96 -9.23 -7.52 -5.61
N HIS A 97 -9.58 -8.26 -4.56
CA HIS A 97 -9.37 -7.82 -3.17
C HIS A 97 -7.89 -7.50 -2.91
N HIS A 98 -6.98 -8.39 -3.32
CA HIS A 98 -5.55 -8.16 -3.11
C HIS A 98 -5.04 -6.93 -3.87
N ARG A 99 -5.54 -6.69 -5.09
CA ARG A 99 -5.21 -5.48 -5.86
C ARG A 99 -5.64 -4.20 -5.13
N GLU A 100 -6.80 -4.22 -4.48
CA GLU A 100 -7.25 -3.10 -3.65
C GLU A 100 -6.37 -2.90 -2.41
N LEU A 101 -5.92 -3.98 -1.77
CA LEU A 101 -4.98 -3.89 -0.65
C LEU A 101 -3.65 -3.26 -1.07
N LEU A 102 -3.11 -3.65 -2.23
CA LEU A 102 -1.87 -3.07 -2.75
C LEU A 102 -2.02 -1.58 -3.07
N LYS A 103 -3.15 -1.14 -3.65
CA LYS A 103 -3.42 0.29 -3.85
C LYS A 103 -3.45 1.08 -2.54
N LYS A 104 -4.10 0.52 -1.50
CA LYS A 104 -4.13 1.12 -0.16
C LYS A 104 -2.74 1.14 0.50
N ARG A 105 -1.91 0.13 0.24
CA ARG A 105 -0.51 0.08 0.68
C ARG A 105 0.32 1.19 0.05
N GLU A 106 0.20 1.38 -1.26
CA GLU A 106 0.89 2.47 -1.97
C GLU A 106 0.49 3.84 -1.41
N GLU A 107 -0.79 4.03 -1.09
CA GLU A 107 -1.30 5.24 -0.42
C GLU A 107 -0.68 5.41 0.97
N TYR A 108 -0.77 4.39 1.82
CA TYR A 108 -0.18 4.41 3.15
C TYR A 108 1.31 4.77 3.11
N LEU A 109 2.08 4.10 2.27
CA LEU A 109 3.51 4.33 2.12
C LEU A 109 3.79 5.77 1.66
N THR A 110 3.05 6.28 0.67
CA THR A 110 3.19 7.66 0.20
C THR A 110 3.04 8.67 1.34
N TYR A 111 2.07 8.49 2.23
CA TYR A 111 1.81 9.40 3.35
C TYR A 111 2.71 9.16 4.56
N SER A 112 3.31 7.97 4.69
CA SER A 112 4.27 7.64 5.74
C SER A 112 5.63 8.36 5.58
N TYR A 113 5.99 8.76 4.36
CA TYR A 113 7.22 9.53 4.13
C TYR A 113 7.11 10.93 4.74
N LEU A 114 8.16 11.35 5.45
CA LEU A 114 8.27 12.70 5.96
C LEU A 114 8.30 13.73 4.81
N PRO A 115 7.72 14.93 4.99
CA PRO A 115 7.75 15.99 3.96
C PRO A 115 9.17 16.32 3.47
N SER A 116 10.18 16.26 4.35
CA SER A 116 11.59 16.45 3.98
C SER A 116 12.08 15.39 2.97
N LYS A 117 11.69 14.12 3.16
CA LYS A 117 12.04 13.03 2.24
C LYS A 117 11.29 13.16 0.92
N VAL A 118 10.01 13.54 0.97
CA VAL A 118 9.22 13.83 -0.23
C VAL A 118 9.86 14.95 -1.05
N LYS A 119 10.30 16.04 -0.39
CA LYS A 119 11.01 17.15 -1.02
C LYS A 119 12.33 16.72 -1.66
N GLU A 120 13.12 15.93 -0.95
CA GLU A 120 14.38 15.38 -1.46
C GLU A 120 14.17 14.58 -2.76
N ILE A 121 13.23 13.63 -2.76
CA ILE A 121 12.92 12.78 -3.91
C ILE A 121 12.44 13.63 -5.10
N ALA A 122 11.53 14.58 -4.85
CA ALA A 122 10.97 15.42 -5.91
C ALA A 122 12.03 16.36 -6.54
N ASN A 123 12.95 16.91 -5.74
CA ASN A 123 14.06 17.73 -6.22
C ASN A 123 15.06 16.94 -7.07
N ASP A 124 15.38 15.72 -6.63
CA ASP A 124 16.29 14.83 -7.36
C ASP A 124 15.70 14.43 -8.72
N ILE A 125 14.40 14.10 -8.75
CA ILE A 125 13.69 13.77 -9.99
C ILE A 125 13.60 14.98 -10.93
N SER A 126 13.33 16.19 -10.40
CA SER A 126 13.20 17.39 -11.22
C SER A 126 14.51 17.83 -11.87
N SER A 127 15.64 17.41 -11.32
CA SER A 127 16.99 17.81 -11.73
C SER A 127 17.70 16.77 -12.59
N SER A 128 17.00 15.72 -13.04
CA SER A 128 17.61 14.59 -13.74
C SER A 128 16.74 14.10 -14.90
N ASP A 129 17.41 13.61 -15.95
CA ASP A 129 16.74 13.08 -17.12
C ASP A 129 16.41 11.57 -17.06
N LYS A 130 16.79 10.89 -15.97
CA LYS A 130 16.63 9.43 -15.81
C LYS A 130 15.17 8.98 -15.63
N PRO A 131 14.77 7.78 -16.10
CA PRO A 131 13.39 7.30 -15.94
C PRO A 131 12.98 7.18 -14.47
N LEU A 132 11.67 7.29 -14.17
CA LEU A 132 11.15 7.21 -12.79
C LEU A 132 11.55 5.92 -12.07
N SER A 133 11.68 4.81 -12.81
CA SER A 133 12.14 3.52 -12.29
C SER A 133 13.52 3.58 -11.63
N SER A 134 14.43 4.42 -12.13
CA SER A 134 15.76 4.60 -11.54
C SER A 134 15.72 5.23 -10.14
N PHE A 135 14.71 6.07 -9.86
CA PHE A 135 14.52 6.69 -8.56
C PHE A 135 13.81 5.76 -7.59
N LYS A 136 12.92 4.90 -8.09
CA LYS A 136 12.36 3.81 -7.28
C LYS A 136 13.49 2.97 -6.69
N ASP A 137 14.46 2.55 -7.50
CA ASP A 137 15.60 1.76 -7.02
C ASP A 137 16.52 2.58 -6.09
N LYS A 138 16.85 3.82 -6.46
CA LYS A 138 17.70 4.72 -5.64
C LYS A 138 17.13 4.95 -4.23
N TYR A 139 15.82 5.11 -4.12
CA TYR A 139 15.13 5.40 -2.86
C TYR A 139 14.49 4.18 -2.20
N ASN A 140 14.74 2.98 -2.75
CA ASN A 140 14.17 1.72 -2.27
C ASN A 140 12.63 1.79 -2.11
N LEU A 141 11.95 2.38 -3.10
CA LEU A 141 10.50 2.47 -3.13
C LEU A 141 9.90 1.16 -3.65
N GLU A 142 8.74 0.75 -3.13
CA GLU A 142 8.18 -0.56 -3.50
C GLU A 142 7.62 -0.62 -4.93
N SER A 143 7.21 0.51 -5.52
CA SER A 143 6.67 0.56 -6.88
C SER A 143 6.88 1.92 -7.53
N ASP A 144 6.87 1.95 -8.88
CA ASP A 144 6.89 3.21 -9.64
C ASP A 144 5.66 4.08 -9.36
N GLU A 145 4.55 3.46 -8.94
CA GLU A 145 3.32 4.17 -8.60
C GLU A 145 3.49 4.98 -7.32
N ILE A 146 4.25 4.48 -6.34
CA ILE A 146 4.63 5.26 -5.15
C ILE A 146 5.46 6.48 -5.57
N THR A 147 6.42 6.34 -6.49
CA THR A 147 7.18 7.48 -7.01
C THR A 147 6.26 8.56 -7.58
N LYS A 148 5.27 8.19 -8.40
CA LYS A 148 4.30 9.14 -8.96
C LYS A 148 3.45 9.80 -7.87
N ARG A 149 2.97 9.02 -6.90
CA ARG A 149 2.16 9.52 -5.78
C ARG A 149 2.96 10.47 -4.88
N ILE A 150 4.25 10.21 -4.67
CA ILE A 150 5.16 11.12 -3.96
C ILE A 150 5.29 12.45 -4.72
N LEU A 151 5.47 12.43 -6.06
CA LEU A 151 5.53 13.65 -6.86
C LEU A 151 4.22 14.44 -6.81
N LYS A 152 3.08 13.73 -6.92
CA LYS A 152 1.75 14.33 -6.79
C LYS A 152 1.60 15.01 -5.42
N ARG A 153 1.91 14.30 -4.34
CA ARG A 153 1.88 14.81 -2.97
C ARG A 153 2.79 16.02 -2.79
N ALA A 154 4.01 15.98 -3.35
CA ALA A 154 4.96 17.09 -3.26
C ALA A 154 4.39 18.40 -3.83
N ILE A 155 3.60 18.30 -4.90
CA ILE A 155 2.97 19.43 -5.57
C ILE A 155 1.72 19.89 -4.80
N GLU A 156 0.81 18.96 -4.49
CA GLU A 156 -0.48 19.24 -3.84
C GLU A 156 -0.31 19.82 -2.42
N GLU A 157 0.65 19.31 -1.64
CA GLU A 157 0.90 19.76 -0.27
C GLU A 157 1.90 20.94 -0.19
N ASN A 158 2.22 21.59 -1.31
CA ASN A 158 3.15 22.72 -1.34
C ASN A 158 4.57 22.43 -0.79
N ILE A 159 5.02 21.17 -0.85
CA ILE A 159 6.31 20.74 -0.27
C ILE A 159 7.51 21.23 -1.10
N VAL A 160 7.37 21.26 -2.43
CA VAL A 160 8.39 21.77 -3.36
C VAL A 160 8.06 23.19 -3.83
N SER A 161 9.06 23.92 -4.36
CA SER A 161 8.85 25.24 -4.95
C SER A 161 8.18 25.17 -6.32
N ASP A 162 7.66 26.31 -6.79
CA ASP A 162 7.05 26.43 -8.12
C ASP A 162 8.06 26.12 -9.23
N GLU A 163 9.32 26.51 -9.05
CA GLU A 163 10.40 26.19 -9.99
C GLU A 163 10.61 24.68 -10.16
N VAL A 164 10.56 23.92 -9.05
CA VAL A 164 10.70 22.47 -9.06
C VAL A 164 9.49 21.81 -9.73
N MET A 165 8.28 22.31 -9.45
CA MET A 165 7.06 21.85 -10.11
C MET A 165 7.15 22.04 -11.64
N GLU A 166 7.54 23.23 -12.11
CA GLU A 166 7.66 23.51 -13.54
C GLU A 166 8.73 22.65 -14.23
N ARG A 167 9.83 22.33 -13.52
CA ARG A 167 10.83 21.36 -14.00
C ARG A 167 10.23 19.95 -14.13
N LEU A 168 9.47 19.48 -13.15
CA LEU A 168 8.78 18.18 -13.21
C LEU A 168 7.78 18.10 -14.37
N PHE A 169 7.06 19.18 -14.65
CA PHE A 169 6.11 19.26 -15.76
C PHE A 169 6.82 19.23 -17.11
N SER A 170 7.85 20.07 -17.27
CA SER A 170 8.69 20.12 -18.46
C SER A 170 9.28 18.75 -18.77
N ARG A 171 9.80 18.09 -17.74
CA ARG A 171 10.29 16.70 -17.80
C ARG A 171 9.22 15.72 -18.29
N SER A 172 8.01 15.78 -17.74
CA SER A 172 6.93 14.85 -18.09
C SER A 172 6.43 15.06 -19.53
N LEU A 173 6.34 16.31 -19.97
CA LEU A 173 5.93 16.67 -21.33
C LEU A 173 6.98 16.27 -22.38
N LYS A 174 8.28 16.26 -22.05
CA LYS A 174 9.32 15.69 -22.93
C LYS A 174 9.09 14.20 -23.22
N ILE A 175 8.58 13.45 -22.23
CA ILE A 175 8.32 12.01 -22.37
C ILE A 175 7.02 11.76 -23.12
N LYS A 176 5.93 12.44 -22.71
CA LYS A 176 4.61 12.26 -23.32
C LYS A 176 3.81 13.56 -23.26
N ASN A 177 3.78 14.28 -24.38
CA ASN A 177 3.02 15.50 -24.54
C ASN A 177 1.62 15.21 -25.12
N THR A 178 0.64 14.97 -24.24
CA THR A 178 -0.77 14.81 -24.63
C THR A 178 -1.63 15.89 -23.99
N GLU A 179 -2.81 16.16 -24.57
CA GLU A 179 -3.80 17.07 -23.98
C GLU A 179 -4.19 16.63 -22.56
N TYR A 180 -4.35 15.32 -22.34
CA TYR A 180 -4.61 14.76 -21.02
C TYR A 180 -3.51 15.12 -20.02
N ALA A 181 -2.23 14.97 -20.41
CA ALA A 181 -1.11 15.31 -19.52
C ALA A 181 -1.10 16.80 -19.18
N ARG A 182 -1.38 17.68 -20.14
CA ARG A 182 -1.48 19.13 -19.91
C ARG A 182 -2.60 19.47 -18.94
N LYS A 183 -3.82 18.94 -19.18
CA LYS A 183 -4.98 19.13 -18.28
C LYS A 183 -4.70 18.63 -16.87
N TYR A 184 -4.01 17.49 -16.73
CA TYR A 184 -3.62 16.98 -15.42
C TYR A 184 -2.66 17.93 -14.68
N PHE A 185 -1.68 18.51 -15.37
CA PHE A 185 -0.78 19.50 -14.76
C PHE A 185 -1.48 20.83 -14.43
N ASP A 186 -2.40 21.29 -15.27
CA ASP A 186 -3.21 22.47 -14.96
C ASP A 186 -4.09 22.26 -13.72
N PHE A 187 -4.66 21.06 -13.56
CA PHE A 187 -5.35 20.66 -12.34
C PHE A 187 -4.42 20.71 -11.11
N LEU A 188 -3.21 20.15 -11.20
CA LEU A 188 -2.26 20.19 -10.09
C LEU A 188 -1.84 21.62 -9.71
N ARG A 189 -1.67 22.52 -10.69
CA ARG A 189 -1.42 23.95 -10.43
C ARG A 189 -2.58 24.60 -9.70
N TYR A 190 -3.81 24.25 -10.06
CA TYR A 190 -5.01 24.78 -9.42
C TYR A 190 -5.12 24.34 -7.95
N GLU A 191 -4.97 23.03 -7.68
CA GLU A 191 -4.99 22.48 -6.30
C GLU A 191 -3.92 23.13 -5.42
N ARG A 192 -2.70 23.27 -5.96
CA ARG A 192 -1.59 23.93 -5.27
C ARG A 192 -1.92 25.37 -4.85
N LYS A 193 -2.58 26.15 -5.72
CA LYS A 193 -3.01 27.53 -5.44
C LYS A 193 -4.09 27.60 -4.37
N ILE A 194 -4.98 26.61 -4.31
CA ILE A 194 -5.99 26.53 -3.23
C ILE A 194 -5.29 26.29 -1.89
N ASN A 195 -4.36 25.34 -1.84
CA ASN A 195 -3.68 24.93 -0.60
C ASN A 195 -2.65 25.95 -0.08
N ASN A 196 -2.37 27.02 -0.83
CA ASN A 196 -1.54 28.16 -0.39
C ASN A 196 -2.36 29.30 0.23
N LYS A 197 -3.70 29.20 0.24
CA LYS A 197 -4.60 30.15 0.93
C LYS A 197 -4.93 29.66 2.33
#